data_AF-A0AAW6EGP0-F1
#
_entry.id   AF-A0AAW6EGP0-F1
#
_cell.length_a   1.000
_cell.length_b   1.000
_cell.length_c   1.000
_cell.angle_alpha   90.00
_cell.angle_beta   90.00
_cell.angle_gamma   90.00
#
_symmetry.space_group_name_H-M   'P 1'
#
loop_
_entity.id
_entity.type
_entity.pdbx_description
1 polymer ?
#
loop_
_entity_poly.entity_id
_entity_poly.type
_entity_poly.pdbx_seq_one_letter_code
_entity_poly.pdbx_strand_id
1 'polypeptide(L)'
;MSKNFEDIKTRKYGIEIEMTGLTRSQAAKAMAKVLDGSVEHEGGSYDKYVVTDSKNRKWAIVYDGSINCYNANGEHASKSYSVEMNSPVLEYEDIPLLQEVVRALRKAGGVTGPRYCAGTHIHISADDYTPQQIRNLVNIFASKEDFLWDALQVSTARESYCRKMDKEFIKEINQKKPTDMETIKRLWYHGRMSEQFQHYSNSRYVICNLHSFFQHGHYEIRAYNGSLHAGEVRSQIVLALAISNAAMAKKYCSPHVSQSDNMRYSFRVWLLNLGLIGDEFKNCRTHLLKHLDGDIAWRHPEDGIAARAKLKEKRELEKQAARERRAEPVSDNSTQAENVPEENNEPLESECEGVEEEPEMSM
;
A
#
# COMPACT_ATOMS: atom_id res chain seq x y z
N MET A 1 7.26 -2.10 21.89
CA MET A 1 6.72 -1.81 20.54
C MET A 1 7.88 -1.26 19.73
N SER A 2 8.44 -2.03 18.79
CA SER A 2 9.68 -1.63 18.11
C SER A 2 9.45 -0.41 17.22
N LYS A 3 10.46 0.46 17.20
CA LYS A 3 10.63 1.65 16.38
C LYS A 3 10.82 1.31 14.88
N ASN A 4 10.00 0.40 14.33
CA ASN A 4 10.24 -0.31 13.08
C ASN A 4 9.79 0.42 11.80
N PHE A 5 9.33 1.67 11.90
CA PHE A 5 8.75 2.38 10.76
C PHE A 5 9.81 2.96 9.83
N GLU A 6 10.90 3.50 10.37
CA GLU A 6 11.95 4.13 9.56
C GLU A 6 12.65 3.10 8.66
N ASP A 7 12.80 1.87 9.14
CA ASP A 7 13.44 0.80 8.37
C ASP A 7 12.69 0.49 7.05
N ILE A 8 11.37 0.69 7.01
CA ILE A 8 10.56 0.53 5.78
C ILE A 8 11.01 1.51 4.69
N LYS A 9 11.51 2.69 5.08
CA LYS A 9 11.89 3.78 4.16
C LYS A 9 13.29 3.62 3.57
N THR A 10 14.10 2.73 4.14
CA THR A 10 15.51 2.55 3.73
C THR A 10 15.69 1.75 2.45
N ARG A 11 14.67 1.01 2.02
CA ARG A 11 14.78 0.05 0.93
C ARG A 11 14.40 0.67 -0.42
N LYS A 12 15.26 0.50 -1.41
CA LYS A 12 15.01 0.91 -2.79
C LYS A 12 14.01 0.00 -3.48
N TYR A 13 13.25 0.58 -4.39
CA TYR A 13 12.26 -0.14 -5.19
C TYR A 13 12.23 0.35 -6.64
N GLY A 14 11.68 -0.48 -7.52
CA GLY A 14 11.27 -0.10 -8.87
C GLY A 14 9.81 -0.47 -9.07
N ILE A 15 9.15 0.17 -10.03
CA ILE A 15 7.76 -0.13 -10.37
C ILE A 15 7.55 -0.16 -11.88
N GLU A 16 6.76 -1.12 -12.32
CA GLU A 16 6.22 -1.24 -13.67
C GLU A 16 4.70 -1.05 -13.60
N ILE A 17 4.14 -0.15 -14.42
CA ILE A 17 2.70 0.08 -14.50
C ILE A 17 2.24 -0.10 -15.94
N GLU A 18 1.44 -1.12 -16.17
CA GLU A 18 0.86 -1.45 -17.47
C GLU A 18 -0.45 -0.64 -17.67
N MET A 19 -0.67 -0.14 -18.89
CA MET A 19 -1.85 0.64 -19.25
C MET A 19 -2.14 0.64 -20.76
N THR A 20 -3.34 1.10 -21.08
CA THR A 20 -3.78 1.44 -22.45
C THR A 20 -4.57 2.75 -22.42
N GLY A 21 -5.32 3.10 -23.47
CA GLY A 21 -6.09 4.36 -23.56
C GLY A 21 -5.30 5.54 -24.11
N LEU A 22 -3.97 5.47 -24.02
CA LEU A 22 -3.02 6.38 -24.67
C LEU A 22 -1.88 5.61 -25.32
N THR A 23 -1.20 6.24 -26.27
CA THR A 23 0.01 5.70 -26.90
C THR A 23 1.25 5.87 -26.03
N ARG A 24 2.30 5.06 -26.26
CA ARG A 24 3.61 5.22 -25.60
C ARG A 24 4.17 6.64 -25.73
N SER A 25 4.06 7.25 -26.91
CA SER A 25 4.48 8.64 -27.13
C SER A 25 3.68 9.64 -26.31
N GLN A 26 2.36 9.48 -26.21
CA GLN A 26 1.52 10.33 -25.37
C GLN A 26 1.86 10.16 -23.88
N ALA A 27 2.12 8.93 -23.43
CA ALA A 27 2.54 8.65 -22.05
C ALA A 27 3.88 9.35 -21.74
N ALA A 28 4.88 9.18 -22.60
CA ALA A 28 6.18 9.83 -22.44
C ALA A 28 6.06 11.37 -22.38
N LYS A 29 5.24 11.97 -23.26
CA LYS A 29 4.97 13.43 -23.25
C LYS A 29 4.23 13.88 -21.99
N ALA A 30 3.33 13.07 -21.44
CA ALA A 30 2.63 13.39 -20.20
C ALA A 30 3.60 13.37 -19.01
N MET A 31 4.48 12.37 -18.95
CA MET A 31 5.49 12.22 -17.90
C MET A 31 6.54 13.33 -17.96
N ALA A 32 7.01 13.71 -19.15
CA ALA A 32 8.01 14.76 -19.35
C ALA A 32 7.64 16.09 -18.69
N LYS A 33 6.35 16.44 -18.67
CA LYS A 33 5.85 17.66 -17.99
C LYS A 33 6.00 17.61 -16.46
N VAL A 34 5.90 16.42 -15.87
CA VAL A 34 6.03 16.23 -14.42
C VAL A 34 7.49 16.10 -14.01
N LEU A 35 8.28 15.41 -14.84
CA LEU A 35 9.69 15.10 -14.56
C LEU A 35 10.64 16.26 -14.91
N ASP A 36 10.12 17.33 -15.51
CA ASP A 36 10.90 18.42 -16.12
C ASP A 36 11.99 17.88 -17.08
N GLY A 37 11.57 16.90 -17.88
CA GLY A 37 12.45 16.05 -18.68
C GLY A 37 12.23 16.18 -20.18
N SER A 38 13.20 15.71 -20.96
CA SER A 38 13.06 15.53 -22.41
C SER A 38 12.63 14.10 -22.76
N VAL A 39 11.84 13.97 -23.82
CA VAL A 39 11.46 12.66 -24.38
C VAL A 39 12.45 12.27 -25.47
N GLU A 40 13.01 11.07 -25.36
CA GLU A 40 13.82 10.42 -26.39
C GLU A 40 13.11 9.16 -26.89
N HIS A 41 13.11 8.91 -28.21
CA HIS A 41 12.59 7.69 -28.80
C HIS A 41 13.75 6.79 -29.23
N GLU A 42 14.08 5.80 -28.41
CA GLU A 42 15.17 4.84 -28.66
C GLU A 42 14.74 3.71 -29.61
N GLY A 43 13.43 3.43 -29.72
CA GLY A 43 12.90 2.40 -30.63
C GLY A 43 13.22 0.96 -30.20
N GLY A 44 13.62 0.12 -31.15
CA GLY A 44 13.96 -1.30 -30.92
C GLY A 44 12.75 -2.23 -30.80
N SER A 45 12.97 -3.47 -30.35
CA SER A 45 11.92 -4.51 -30.24
C SER A 45 10.77 -4.14 -29.30
N TYR A 46 11.03 -3.23 -28.36
CA TYR A 46 10.07 -2.73 -27.39
C TYR A 46 9.50 -1.35 -27.75
N ASP A 47 9.89 -0.77 -28.89
CA ASP A 47 9.52 0.60 -29.31
C ASP A 47 9.62 1.61 -28.15
N LYS A 48 10.81 1.64 -27.53
CA LYS A 48 11.06 2.28 -26.25
C LYS A 48 11.13 3.80 -26.37
N TYR A 49 10.47 4.47 -25.44
CA TYR A 49 10.65 5.89 -25.14
C TYR A 49 11.33 6.04 -23.78
N VAL A 50 12.14 7.08 -23.65
CA VAL A 50 12.82 7.42 -22.40
C VAL A 50 12.48 8.86 -22.02
N VAL A 51 12.22 9.08 -20.73
CA VAL A 51 12.08 10.40 -20.13
C VAL A 51 13.06 10.51 -18.97
N THR A 52 13.95 11.48 -19.02
CA THR A 52 14.93 11.72 -17.96
C THR A 52 14.34 12.64 -16.90
N ASP A 53 14.51 12.34 -15.62
CA ASP A 53 14.10 13.23 -14.52
C ASP A 53 15.19 14.23 -14.11
N SER A 54 14.85 15.16 -13.21
CA SER A 54 15.78 16.17 -12.68
C SER A 54 17.00 15.61 -11.94
N LYS A 55 17.00 14.31 -11.58
CA LYS A 55 18.14 13.58 -10.99
C LYS A 55 18.94 12.82 -12.06
N ASN A 56 18.70 13.07 -13.35
CA ASN A 56 19.27 12.35 -14.49
C ASN A 56 18.96 10.85 -14.53
N ARG A 57 17.86 10.42 -13.89
CA ARG A 57 17.42 9.02 -13.95
C ARG A 57 16.49 8.81 -15.14
N LYS A 58 16.64 7.68 -15.82
CA LYS A 58 15.84 7.32 -16.99
C LYS A 58 14.58 6.56 -16.59
N TRP A 59 13.42 7.11 -16.93
CA TRP A 59 12.13 6.41 -16.93
C TRP A 59 11.89 5.85 -18.33
N ALA A 60 11.47 4.60 -18.43
CA ALA A 60 11.21 3.96 -19.72
C ALA A 60 9.71 3.78 -19.93
N ILE A 61 9.28 3.92 -21.18
CA ILE A 61 7.93 3.56 -21.64
C ILE A 61 8.11 2.57 -22.78
N VAL A 62 7.63 1.35 -22.59
CA VAL A 62 7.89 0.20 -23.47
C VAL A 62 6.61 -0.50 -23.91
N TYR A 63 6.72 -1.30 -24.98
CA TYR A 63 5.67 -2.21 -25.43
C TYR A 63 5.58 -3.43 -24.50
N ASP A 64 4.36 -3.76 -24.07
CA ASP A 64 4.05 -5.05 -23.46
C ASP A 64 3.00 -5.81 -24.28
N GLY A 65 3.40 -6.97 -24.80
CA GLY A 65 2.54 -7.82 -25.62
C GLY A 65 1.37 -8.45 -24.89
N SER A 66 1.31 -8.38 -23.56
CA SER A 66 0.23 -8.93 -22.75
C SER A 66 -1.04 -8.06 -22.72
N ILE A 67 -0.93 -6.78 -23.07
CA ILE A 67 -1.98 -5.77 -22.88
C ILE A 67 -3.00 -5.77 -24.03
N ASN A 68 -4.29 -5.85 -23.68
CA ASN A 68 -5.38 -5.63 -24.62
C ASN A 68 -5.53 -4.13 -24.92
N CYS A 69 -5.24 -3.73 -26.16
CA CYS A 69 -5.14 -2.33 -26.57
C CYS A 69 -6.50 -1.69 -26.86
N TYR A 70 -6.79 -0.58 -26.17
CA TYR A 70 -7.97 0.25 -26.40
C TYR A 70 -7.61 1.73 -26.45
N ASN A 71 -8.38 2.53 -27.20
CA ASN A 71 -8.25 3.98 -27.20
C ASN A 71 -9.09 4.62 -26.06
N ALA A 72 -9.03 5.93 -25.92
CA ALA A 72 -9.77 6.67 -24.91
C ALA A 72 -11.31 6.54 -25.03
N ASN A 73 -11.83 6.18 -26.21
CA ASN A 73 -13.26 5.93 -26.44
C ASN A 73 -13.68 4.49 -26.09
N GLY A 74 -12.74 3.63 -25.70
CA GLY A 74 -13.01 2.23 -25.39
C GLY A 74 -13.11 1.32 -26.61
N GLU A 75 -12.61 1.76 -27.77
CA GLU A 75 -12.54 0.99 -29.01
C GLU A 75 -11.18 0.29 -29.12
N HIS A 76 -11.11 -0.84 -29.82
CA HIS A 76 -9.86 -1.55 -30.07
C HIS A 76 -8.83 -0.64 -30.76
N ALA A 77 -7.59 -0.67 -30.27
CA ALA A 77 -6.51 0.18 -30.75
C ALA A 77 -5.29 -0.63 -31.21
N SER A 78 -4.38 0.04 -31.91
CA SER A 78 -3.14 -0.56 -32.38
C SER A 78 -2.16 -0.83 -31.23
N LYS A 79 -1.12 -1.61 -31.49
CA LYS A 79 -0.05 -1.93 -30.52
C LYS A 79 0.71 -0.72 -29.97
N SER A 80 0.54 0.48 -30.56
CA SER A 80 1.07 1.72 -30.00
C SER A 80 0.43 2.09 -28.65
N TYR A 81 -0.76 1.54 -28.35
CA TYR A 81 -1.52 1.71 -27.11
C TYR A 81 -1.25 0.60 -26.07
N SER A 82 -0.30 -0.30 -26.34
CA SER A 82 0.25 -1.19 -25.32
C SER A 82 1.42 -0.45 -24.66
N VAL A 83 1.23 -0.07 -23.40
CA VAL A 83 2.11 0.83 -22.68
C VAL A 83 2.45 0.23 -21.33
N GLU A 84 3.72 -0.04 -21.08
CA GLU A 84 4.27 -0.29 -19.75
C GLU A 84 5.22 0.85 -19.40
N MET A 85 5.03 1.46 -18.23
CA MET A 85 5.91 2.49 -17.69
C MET A 85 6.80 1.85 -16.63
N ASN A 86 8.11 1.98 -16.78
CA ASN A 86 9.11 1.40 -15.89
C ASN A 86 9.88 2.54 -15.24
N SER A 87 9.84 2.60 -13.91
CA SER A 87 10.60 3.59 -13.16
C SER A 87 12.10 3.27 -13.18
N PRO A 88 12.98 4.26 -12.97
CA PRO A 88 14.31 3.98 -12.47
C PRO A 88 14.22 3.38 -11.05
N VAL A 89 15.36 3.06 -10.46
CA VAL A 89 15.40 2.73 -9.03
C VAL A 89 15.03 3.99 -8.22
N LEU A 90 14.01 3.84 -7.38
CA LEU A 90 13.42 4.88 -6.54
C LEU A 90 13.70 4.63 -5.06
N GLU A 91 13.65 5.71 -4.29
CA GLU A 91 13.71 5.73 -2.83
C GLU A 91 12.34 6.10 -2.25
N TYR A 92 12.15 5.95 -0.94
CA TYR A 92 10.86 6.20 -0.29
C TYR A 92 10.36 7.64 -0.53
N GLU A 93 11.31 8.58 -0.55
CA GLU A 93 11.12 10.01 -0.76
C GLU A 93 10.67 10.34 -2.20
N ASP A 94 10.85 9.41 -3.16
CA ASP A 94 10.38 9.60 -4.53
C ASP A 94 8.89 9.22 -4.71
N ILE A 95 8.22 8.66 -3.68
CA ILE A 95 6.79 8.29 -3.76
C ILE A 95 5.91 9.48 -4.21
N PRO A 96 6.04 10.71 -3.67
CA PRO A 96 5.26 11.86 -4.15
C PRO A 96 5.46 12.16 -5.63
N LEU A 97 6.70 12.08 -6.14
CA LEU A 97 6.99 12.29 -7.57
C LEU A 97 6.30 11.22 -8.43
N LEU A 98 6.41 9.95 -8.03
CA LEU A 98 5.73 8.85 -8.70
C LEU A 98 4.21 9.03 -8.68
N GLN A 99 3.64 9.54 -7.59
CA GLN A 99 2.21 9.84 -7.52
C GLN A 99 1.80 10.91 -8.54
N GLU A 100 2.61 11.96 -8.76
CA GLU A 100 2.35 12.94 -9.82
C GLU A 100 2.47 12.34 -11.23
N VAL A 101 3.45 11.47 -11.46
CA VAL A 101 3.59 10.72 -12.72
C VAL A 101 2.32 9.90 -12.99
N VAL A 102 1.83 9.15 -11.99
CA VAL A 102 0.60 8.35 -12.09
C VAL A 102 -0.62 9.23 -12.39
N ARG A 103 -0.75 10.39 -11.73
CA ARG A 103 -1.84 11.35 -12.00
C ARG A 103 -1.77 11.90 -13.42
N ALA A 104 -0.57 12.22 -13.92
CA ALA A 104 -0.37 12.72 -15.28
C ALA A 104 -0.75 11.68 -16.34
N LEU A 105 -0.35 10.41 -16.14
CA LEU A 105 -0.73 9.31 -17.03
C LEU A 105 -2.25 9.10 -17.06
N ARG A 106 -2.90 9.12 -15.90
CA ARG A 106 -4.37 9.06 -15.82
C ARG A 106 -5.03 10.23 -16.54
N LYS A 107 -4.57 11.47 -16.29
CA LYS A 107 -5.10 12.69 -16.90
C LYS A 107 -4.91 12.72 -18.42
N ALA A 108 -3.86 12.06 -18.92
CA ALA A 108 -3.59 11.92 -20.35
C ALA A 108 -4.48 10.86 -21.05
N GLY A 109 -5.40 10.22 -20.33
CA GLY A 109 -6.33 9.22 -20.88
C GLY A 109 -5.95 7.77 -20.59
N GLY A 110 -4.95 7.54 -19.73
CA GLY A 110 -4.55 6.19 -19.33
C GLY A 110 -5.64 5.45 -18.58
N VAL A 111 -5.85 4.20 -19.00
CA VAL A 111 -6.72 3.23 -18.35
C VAL A 111 -5.96 1.94 -18.12
N THR A 112 -6.29 1.23 -17.04
CA THR A 112 -5.57 0.03 -16.60
C THR A 112 -6.52 -0.92 -15.87
N GLY A 113 -6.00 -2.03 -15.38
CA GLY A 113 -6.70 -3.04 -14.62
C GLY A 113 -7.08 -4.28 -15.44
N PRO A 114 -7.77 -5.24 -14.80
CA PRO A 114 -7.94 -6.60 -15.32
C PRO A 114 -8.59 -6.69 -16.71
N ARG A 115 -9.52 -5.78 -17.03
CA ARG A 115 -10.17 -5.70 -18.35
C ARG A 115 -9.16 -5.62 -19.49
N TYR A 116 -8.03 -4.95 -19.26
CA TYR A 116 -7.01 -4.69 -20.26
C TYR A 116 -5.83 -5.66 -20.17
N CYS A 117 -5.94 -6.70 -19.33
CA CYS A 117 -4.83 -7.55 -18.93
C CYS A 117 -3.66 -6.78 -18.27
N ALA A 118 -3.92 -5.58 -17.75
CA ALA A 118 -2.89 -4.70 -17.21
C ALA A 118 -2.70 -4.85 -15.69
N GLY A 119 -1.43 -4.90 -15.29
CA GLY A 119 -0.92 -5.09 -13.94
C GLY A 119 -0.06 -3.95 -13.41
N THR A 120 0.39 -4.15 -12.17
CA THR A 120 1.49 -3.38 -11.59
C THR A 120 2.49 -4.36 -10.99
N HIS A 121 3.77 -4.19 -11.30
CA HIS A 121 4.85 -4.99 -10.73
C HIS A 121 5.73 -4.10 -9.87
N ILE A 122 6.08 -4.59 -8.68
CA ILE A 122 6.96 -3.86 -7.76
C ILE A 122 8.21 -4.70 -7.54
N HIS A 123 9.36 -4.10 -7.82
CA HIS A 123 10.67 -4.70 -7.64
C HIS A 123 11.28 -4.16 -6.36
N ILE A 124 11.77 -5.04 -5.48
CA ILE A 124 12.42 -4.63 -4.23
C ILE A 124 13.84 -5.17 -4.23
N SER A 125 14.83 -4.29 -4.02
CA SER A 125 16.24 -4.67 -3.89
C SER A 125 16.42 -5.71 -2.78
N ALA A 126 17.14 -6.78 -3.04
CA ALA A 126 17.30 -7.88 -2.09
C ALA A 126 18.68 -8.55 -2.17
N ASP A 127 19.65 -7.89 -2.81
CA ASP A 127 21.02 -8.35 -3.01
C ASP A 127 21.77 -8.61 -1.68
N ASP A 128 21.38 -7.90 -0.62
CA ASP A 128 21.87 -8.07 0.75
C ASP A 128 21.10 -9.12 1.56
N TYR A 129 20.09 -9.80 0.99
CA TYR A 129 19.32 -10.79 1.72
C TYR A 129 20.18 -12.03 2.00
N THR A 130 20.03 -12.56 3.21
CA THR A 130 20.51 -13.90 3.57
C THR A 130 19.54 -14.99 3.13
N PRO A 131 19.98 -16.26 3.02
CA PRO A 131 19.10 -17.39 2.74
C PRO A 131 17.90 -17.50 3.71
N GLN A 132 18.12 -17.16 5.00
CA GLN A 132 17.04 -17.14 5.99
C GLN A 132 16.02 -16.02 5.72
N GLN A 133 16.45 -14.86 5.23
CA GLN A 133 15.55 -13.75 4.91
C GLN A 133 14.76 -14.02 3.63
N ILE A 134 15.34 -14.68 2.62
CA ILE A 134 14.60 -15.17 1.45
C ILE A 134 13.55 -16.19 1.88
N ARG A 135 13.89 -17.12 2.79
CA ARG A 135 12.92 -18.06 3.37
C ARG A 135 11.78 -17.35 4.10
N ASN A 136 12.09 -16.33 4.90
CA ASN A 136 11.07 -15.52 5.57
C ASN A 136 10.16 -14.82 4.55
N LEU A 137 10.73 -14.22 3.51
CA LEU A 137 10.00 -13.51 2.47
C LEU A 137 8.95 -14.41 1.81
N VAL A 138 9.37 -15.56 1.28
CA VAL A 138 8.45 -16.48 0.58
C VAL A 138 7.41 -17.08 1.54
N ASN A 139 7.77 -17.29 2.81
CA ASN A 139 6.84 -17.74 3.83
C ASN A 139 5.79 -16.66 4.18
N ILE A 140 6.15 -15.38 4.20
CA ILE A 140 5.18 -14.29 4.40
C ILE A 140 4.13 -14.33 3.29
N PHE A 141 4.56 -14.38 2.03
CA PHE A 141 3.64 -14.45 0.88
C PHE A 141 2.77 -15.71 0.91
N ALA A 142 3.35 -16.87 1.22
CA ALA A 142 2.58 -18.11 1.35
C ALA A 142 1.55 -18.05 2.49
N SER A 143 1.96 -17.56 3.67
CA SER A 143 1.08 -17.52 4.85
C SER A 143 -0.07 -16.54 4.74
N LYS A 144 0.06 -15.51 3.89
CA LYS A 144 -0.94 -14.45 3.69
C LYS A 144 -1.56 -14.50 2.29
N GLU A 145 -1.45 -15.62 1.59
CA GLU A 145 -1.87 -15.71 0.20
C GLU A 145 -3.33 -15.31 -0.01
N ASP A 146 -4.26 -15.80 0.83
CA ASP A 146 -5.69 -15.50 0.70
C ASP A 146 -6.00 -14.04 1.01
N PHE A 147 -5.41 -13.52 2.09
CA PHE A 147 -5.50 -12.10 2.44
C PHE A 147 -5.02 -11.18 1.31
N LEU A 148 -3.88 -11.51 0.70
CA LEU A 148 -3.31 -10.73 -0.40
C LEU A 148 -4.15 -10.88 -1.67
N TRP A 149 -4.67 -12.08 -1.96
CA TRP A 149 -5.55 -12.30 -3.11
C TRP A 149 -6.79 -11.41 -3.05
N ASP A 150 -7.46 -11.42 -1.91
CA ASP A 150 -8.70 -10.66 -1.70
C ASP A 150 -8.41 -9.15 -1.60
N ALA A 151 -7.40 -8.74 -0.82
CA ALA A 151 -7.07 -7.32 -0.63
C ALA A 151 -6.63 -6.63 -1.93
N LEU A 152 -5.84 -7.34 -2.75
CA LEU A 152 -5.31 -6.81 -4.02
C LEU A 152 -6.24 -7.10 -5.21
N GLN A 153 -7.34 -7.81 -4.97
CA GLN A 153 -8.34 -8.20 -5.97
C GLN A 153 -7.73 -8.98 -7.14
N VAL A 154 -6.71 -9.80 -6.90
CA VAL A 154 -5.91 -10.46 -7.94
C VAL A 154 -6.83 -11.21 -8.91
N SER A 155 -6.94 -10.71 -10.15
CA SER A 155 -7.94 -11.19 -11.08
C SER A 155 -7.61 -12.57 -11.64
N THR A 156 -8.62 -13.43 -11.74
CA THR A 156 -8.52 -14.73 -12.41
C THR A 156 -8.08 -14.62 -13.88
N ALA A 157 -8.42 -13.51 -14.54
CA ALA A 157 -7.95 -13.20 -15.90
C ALA A 157 -6.42 -13.09 -16.02
N ARG A 158 -5.72 -12.91 -14.90
CA ARG A 158 -4.25 -12.84 -14.82
C ARG A 158 -3.64 -14.12 -14.23
N GLU A 159 -4.38 -15.21 -14.07
CA GLU A 159 -3.87 -16.47 -13.52
C GLU A 159 -2.67 -17.04 -14.29
N SER A 160 -2.62 -16.84 -15.60
CA SER A 160 -1.45 -17.23 -16.40
C SER A 160 -0.21 -16.37 -16.15
N TYR A 161 -0.38 -15.16 -15.62
CA TYR A 161 0.68 -14.17 -15.41
C TYR A 161 1.05 -13.97 -13.93
N CYS A 162 0.20 -14.41 -12.99
CA CYS A 162 0.45 -14.40 -11.56
C CYS A 162 -0.37 -15.49 -10.84
N ARG A 163 0.33 -16.48 -10.29
CA ARG A 163 -0.25 -17.53 -9.43
C ARG A 163 0.14 -17.33 -7.96
N LYS A 164 -0.54 -18.04 -7.06
CA LYS A 164 -0.10 -18.16 -5.66
C LYS A 164 1.29 -18.80 -5.59
N MET A 165 1.93 -18.73 -4.42
CA MET A 165 3.26 -19.34 -4.24
C MET A 165 3.23 -20.84 -4.57
N ASP A 166 4.31 -21.33 -5.17
CA ASP A 166 4.45 -22.76 -5.48
C ASP A 166 4.51 -23.57 -4.17
N LYS A 167 3.48 -24.39 -3.95
CA LYS A 167 3.31 -25.19 -2.73
C LYS A 167 4.43 -26.22 -2.55
N GLU A 168 4.97 -26.77 -3.63
CA GLU A 168 6.06 -27.73 -3.58
C GLU A 168 7.35 -27.02 -3.16
N PHE A 169 7.68 -25.89 -3.79
CA PHE A 169 8.81 -25.06 -3.39
C PHE A 169 8.72 -24.63 -1.91
N ILE A 170 7.57 -24.14 -1.46
CA ILE A 170 7.36 -23.72 -0.06
C ILE A 170 7.53 -24.90 0.91
N LYS A 171 7.05 -26.09 0.55
CA LYS A 171 7.27 -27.30 1.35
C LYS A 171 8.76 -27.64 1.44
N GLU A 172 9.44 -27.73 0.30
CA GLU A 172 10.84 -28.14 0.26
C GLU A 172 11.79 -27.16 0.95
N ILE A 173 11.61 -25.85 0.75
CA ILE A 173 12.49 -24.84 1.35
C ILE A 173 12.36 -24.81 2.89
N ASN A 174 11.19 -25.16 3.42
CA ASN A 174 10.96 -25.24 4.87
C ASN A 174 11.37 -26.58 5.48
N GLN A 175 11.40 -27.65 4.70
CA GLN A 175 11.96 -28.94 5.11
C GLN A 175 13.49 -28.90 5.13
N LYS A 176 14.11 -28.45 4.02
CA LYS A 176 15.57 -28.43 3.86
C LYS A 176 16.25 -27.31 4.65
N LYS A 177 15.56 -26.18 4.84
CA LYS A 177 16.07 -24.99 5.55
C LYS A 177 17.47 -24.56 5.06
N PRO A 178 17.64 -24.31 3.75
CA PRO A 178 18.95 -24.04 3.16
C PRO A 178 19.64 -22.83 3.81
N THR A 179 20.96 -22.93 3.92
CA THR A 179 21.86 -21.93 4.48
C THR A 179 22.69 -21.21 3.42
N ASP A 180 22.45 -21.50 2.14
CA ASP A 180 23.11 -20.89 0.98
C ASP A 180 22.09 -20.57 -0.14
N MET A 181 22.38 -19.54 -0.94
CA MET A 181 21.47 -19.07 -2.01
C MET A 181 21.37 -20.04 -3.18
N GLU A 182 22.45 -20.77 -3.46
CA GLU A 182 22.52 -21.67 -4.61
C GLU A 182 21.60 -22.89 -4.42
N THR A 183 21.47 -23.38 -3.19
CA THR A 183 20.45 -24.38 -2.84
C THR A 183 19.05 -23.81 -2.99
N ILE A 184 18.76 -22.59 -2.52
CA ILE A 184 17.43 -21.97 -2.74
C ILE A 184 17.13 -21.84 -4.24
N LYS A 185 18.12 -21.44 -5.04
CA LYS A 185 18.03 -21.34 -6.50
C LYS A 185 17.67 -22.67 -7.15
N ARG A 186 18.35 -23.76 -6.77
CA ARG A 186 18.01 -25.11 -7.24
C ARG A 186 16.60 -25.54 -6.87
N LEU A 187 16.13 -25.21 -5.66
CA LEU A 187 14.75 -25.49 -5.24
C LEU A 187 13.75 -24.69 -6.07
N TRP A 188 14.02 -23.41 -6.32
CA TRP A 188 13.15 -22.54 -7.10
C TRP A 188 12.90 -23.05 -8.51
N TYR A 189 13.94 -23.59 -9.16
CA TYR A 189 13.84 -24.15 -10.51
C TYR A 189 13.53 -25.65 -10.52
N HIS A 190 13.21 -26.28 -9.39
CA HIS A 190 12.99 -27.73 -9.30
C HIS A 190 14.14 -28.55 -9.95
N GLY A 191 15.38 -28.08 -9.77
CA GLY A 191 16.59 -28.64 -10.38
C GLY A 191 16.85 -28.29 -11.84
N ARG A 192 15.91 -27.63 -12.55
CA ARG A 192 16.03 -27.27 -13.98
C ARG A 192 16.86 -26.01 -14.19
N MET A 193 18.17 -26.12 -13.96
CA MET A 193 19.04 -24.95 -13.92
C MET A 193 19.23 -24.22 -15.25
N SER A 194 18.79 -24.76 -16.39
CA SER A 194 18.75 -24.02 -17.65
C SER A 194 17.75 -22.86 -17.62
N GLU A 195 16.70 -22.94 -16.78
CA GLU A 195 15.69 -21.89 -16.67
C GLU A 195 16.25 -20.56 -16.16
N GLN A 196 17.37 -20.56 -15.43
CA GLN A 196 17.98 -19.34 -14.90
C GLN A 196 18.43 -18.35 -15.99
N PHE A 197 18.71 -18.85 -17.20
CA PHE A 197 19.18 -18.05 -18.35
C PHE A 197 18.03 -17.66 -19.29
N GLN A 198 16.82 -18.18 -19.04
CA GLN A 198 15.67 -17.86 -19.87
C GLN A 198 15.09 -16.53 -19.43
N HIS A 199 14.83 -15.64 -20.38
CA HIS A 199 14.11 -14.41 -20.07
C HIS A 199 12.69 -14.74 -19.61
N TYR A 200 11.98 -15.65 -20.28
CA TYR A 200 10.61 -16.07 -19.93
C TYR A 200 10.57 -17.46 -19.26
N SER A 201 11.19 -17.63 -18.08
CA SER A 201 11.03 -18.87 -17.29
C SER A 201 9.60 -19.00 -16.74
N ASN A 202 9.08 -20.23 -16.71
CA ASN A 202 7.77 -20.54 -16.12
C ASN A 202 7.71 -20.30 -14.61
N SER A 203 8.86 -20.28 -13.94
CA SER A 203 8.96 -19.98 -12.51
C SER A 203 8.59 -18.54 -12.17
N ARG A 204 8.59 -17.62 -13.16
CA ARG A 204 8.31 -16.19 -12.96
C ARG A 204 6.88 -15.89 -12.51
N TYR A 205 5.91 -16.69 -12.97
CA TYR A 205 4.48 -16.36 -12.88
C TYR A 205 3.86 -16.77 -11.53
N VAL A 206 4.45 -16.26 -10.44
CA VAL A 206 3.93 -16.38 -9.07
C VAL A 206 4.02 -15.03 -8.35
N ILE A 207 3.23 -14.83 -7.30
CA ILE A 207 3.11 -13.55 -6.57
C ILE A 207 4.44 -12.95 -6.15
N CYS A 208 5.37 -13.76 -5.63
CA CYS A 208 6.73 -13.35 -5.26
C CYS A 208 7.72 -14.07 -6.15
N ASN A 209 8.12 -13.40 -7.23
CA ASN A 209 8.99 -13.95 -8.25
C ASN A 209 10.48 -13.81 -7.85
N LEU A 210 11.11 -14.94 -7.50
CA LEU A 210 12.55 -15.02 -7.21
C LEU A 210 13.43 -15.23 -8.45
N HIS A 211 12.87 -15.52 -9.62
CA HIS A 211 13.66 -15.55 -10.86
C HIS A 211 14.33 -14.19 -11.11
N SER A 212 13.56 -13.10 -10.88
CA SER A 212 14.08 -11.72 -10.88
C SER A 212 15.25 -11.55 -9.91
N PHE A 213 15.18 -12.14 -8.71
CA PHE A 213 16.23 -12.03 -7.71
C PHE A 213 17.52 -12.72 -8.19
N PHE A 214 17.41 -13.92 -8.75
CA PHE A 214 18.58 -14.65 -9.22
C PHE A 214 19.26 -14.06 -10.46
N GLN A 215 18.55 -13.25 -11.24
CA GLN A 215 19.11 -12.58 -12.43
C GLN A 215 19.62 -11.16 -12.12
N HIS A 216 18.96 -10.45 -11.21
CA HIS A 216 19.12 -9.00 -11.09
C HIS A 216 19.31 -8.50 -9.64
N GLY A 217 19.26 -9.39 -8.64
CA GLY A 217 19.44 -9.00 -7.23
C GLY A 217 18.22 -8.31 -6.59
N HIS A 218 17.06 -8.32 -7.25
CA HIS A 218 15.80 -7.82 -6.70
C HIS A 218 14.67 -8.83 -6.96
N TYR A 219 13.77 -9.04 -6.00
CA TYR A 219 12.57 -9.85 -6.26
C TYR A 219 11.45 -8.97 -6.82
N GLU A 220 10.50 -9.59 -7.49
CA GLU A 220 9.35 -8.90 -8.10
C GLU A 220 8.04 -9.38 -7.46
N ILE A 221 7.14 -8.45 -7.19
CA ILE A 221 5.78 -8.73 -6.71
C ILE A 221 4.80 -8.51 -7.86
N ARG A 222 4.15 -9.58 -8.33
CA ARG A 222 3.33 -9.56 -9.56
C ARG A 222 1.82 -9.43 -9.34
N ALA A 223 1.37 -9.55 -8.09
CA ALA A 223 -0.06 -9.71 -7.77
C ALA A 223 -0.91 -8.45 -7.93
N TYR A 224 -0.34 -7.26 -8.03
CA TYR A 224 -1.15 -6.05 -8.07
C TYR A 224 -1.88 -5.93 -9.40
N ASN A 225 -3.20 -5.77 -9.34
CA ASN A 225 -3.95 -5.25 -10.49
C ASN A 225 -3.43 -3.85 -10.84
N GLY A 226 -3.38 -3.56 -12.14
CA GLY A 226 -3.00 -2.23 -12.60
C GLY A 226 -3.90 -1.15 -12.00
N SER A 227 -3.29 -0.09 -11.49
CA SER A 227 -3.99 1.08 -10.97
C SER A 227 -3.31 2.36 -11.42
N LEU A 228 -4.12 3.33 -11.86
CA LEU A 228 -3.68 4.71 -12.07
C LEU A 228 -4.24 5.64 -10.96
N HIS A 229 -4.57 5.07 -9.79
CA HIS A 229 -4.91 5.83 -8.59
C HIS A 229 -3.67 6.00 -7.71
N ALA A 230 -3.15 7.23 -7.62
CA ALA A 230 -1.92 7.55 -6.89
C ALA A 230 -1.90 7.04 -5.43
N GLY A 231 -3.03 7.07 -4.72
CA GLY A 231 -3.14 6.52 -3.36
C GLY A 231 -3.06 4.99 -3.31
N GLU A 232 -3.55 4.29 -4.34
CA GLU A 232 -3.49 2.83 -4.41
C GLU A 232 -2.08 2.38 -4.74
N VAL A 233 -1.45 2.99 -5.76
CA VAL A 233 -0.04 2.72 -6.11
C VAL A 233 0.88 2.93 -4.91
N ARG A 234 0.73 4.05 -4.18
CA ARG A 234 1.46 4.28 -2.92
C ARG A 234 1.23 3.15 -1.91
N SER A 235 -0.01 2.69 -1.77
CA SER A 235 -0.36 1.63 -0.80
C SER A 235 0.29 0.29 -1.15
N GLN A 236 0.38 -0.04 -2.44
CA GLN A 236 1.05 -1.23 -2.95
C GLN A 236 2.56 -1.19 -2.67
N ILE A 237 3.21 -0.04 -2.93
CA ILE A 237 4.64 0.16 -2.64
C ILE A 237 4.91 0.05 -1.14
N VAL A 238 4.14 0.74 -0.31
CA VAL A 238 4.31 0.69 1.14
C VAL A 238 4.10 -0.73 1.68
N LEU A 239 3.13 -1.48 1.16
CA LEU A 239 2.95 -2.89 1.54
C LEU A 239 4.19 -3.73 1.15
N ALA A 240 4.70 -3.56 -0.07
CA ALA A 240 5.88 -4.26 -0.55
C ALA A 240 7.12 -4.01 0.33
N LEU A 241 7.37 -2.74 0.66
CA LEU A 241 8.47 -2.33 1.54
C LEU A 241 8.30 -2.85 2.97
N ALA A 242 7.07 -2.85 3.50
CA ALA A 242 6.80 -3.37 4.84
C ALA A 242 6.96 -4.89 4.93
N ILE A 243 6.57 -5.63 3.88
CA ILE A 243 6.83 -7.08 3.77
C ILE A 243 8.34 -7.34 3.71
N SER A 244 9.09 -6.56 2.92
CA SER A 244 10.56 -6.60 2.86
C SER A 244 11.19 -6.41 4.23
N ASN A 245 10.81 -5.33 4.94
CA ASN A 245 11.29 -5.05 6.29
C ASN A 245 10.98 -6.21 7.26
N ALA A 246 9.77 -6.76 7.21
CA ALA A 246 9.39 -7.90 8.04
C ALA A 246 10.21 -9.18 7.73
N ALA A 247 10.52 -9.43 6.46
CA ALA A 247 11.36 -10.56 6.05
C ALA A 247 12.80 -10.43 6.59
N MET A 248 13.32 -9.20 6.59
CA MET A 248 14.66 -8.86 7.08
C MET A 248 14.77 -8.93 8.61
N ALA A 249 13.79 -8.38 9.33
CA ALA A 249 13.85 -8.20 10.78
C ALA A 249 13.47 -9.46 11.58
N LYS A 250 12.61 -10.33 11.03
CA LYS A 250 12.11 -11.50 11.77
C LYS A 250 13.10 -12.66 11.73
N LYS A 251 13.24 -13.37 12.85
CA LYS A 251 14.03 -14.62 12.90
C LYS A 251 13.36 -15.76 12.12
N TYR A 252 12.04 -15.77 12.07
CA TYR A 252 11.25 -16.79 11.40
C TYR A 252 9.88 -16.25 11.00
N CYS A 253 9.40 -16.67 9.83
CA CYS A 253 8.01 -16.50 9.40
C CYS A 253 7.40 -17.87 9.10
N SER A 254 6.22 -18.15 9.66
CA SER A 254 5.49 -19.40 9.38
C SER A 254 5.02 -19.43 7.93
N PRO A 255 5.12 -20.56 7.21
CA PRO A 255 4.54 -20.72 5.88
C PRO A 255 3.04 -21.10 5.90
N HIS A 256 2.47 -21.38 7.08
CA HIS A 256 1.09 -21.85 7.18
C HIS A 256 0.10 -20.76 6.75
N VAL A 257 -0.81 -21.12 5.84
CA VAL A 257 -1.85 -20.24 5.33
C VAL A 257 -2.74 -19.78 6.50
N SER A 258 -2.80 -18.48 6.69
CA SER A 258 -3.56 -17.87 7.78
C SER A 258 -5.05 -17.89 7.44
N GLN A 259 -5.86 -18.42 8.35
CA GLN A 259 -7.31 -18.39 8.24
C GLN A 259 -7.91 -17.31 9.17
N SER A 260 -9.01 -16.69 8.74
CA SER A 260 -9.79 -15.82 9.59
C SER A 260 -11.26 -15.81 9.22
N ASP A 261 -12.08 -15.74 10.26
CA ASP A 261 -13.51 -15.47 10.27
C ASP A 261 -13.87 -13.99 10.02
N ASN A 262 -12.92 -13.07 10.20
CA ASN A 262 -13.04 -11.65 9.87
C ASN A 262 -11.75 -11.17 9.19
N MET A 263 -11.75 -11.27 7.86
CA MET A 263 -10.60 -10.95 7.02
C MET A 263 -10.17 -9.50 7.20
N ARG A 264 -11.10 -8.55 7.23
CA ARG A 264 -10.78 -7.12 7.36
C ARG A 264 -10.10 -6.79 8.69
N TYR A 265 -10.62 -7.28 9.81
CA TYR A 265 -9.98 -7.10 11.12
C TYR A 265 -8.58 -7.72 11.16
N SER A 266 -8.47 -8.99 10.77
CA SER A 266 -7.20 -9.75 10.85
C SER A 266 -6.13 -9.17 9.93
N PHE A 267 -6.51 -8.72 8.74
CA PHE A 267 -5.57 -8.06 7.83
C PHE A 267 -5.12 -6.72 8.41
N ARG A 268 -6.03 -5.92 8.97
CA ARG A 268 -5.65 -4.67 9.66
C ARG A 268 -4.62 -4.93 10.76
N VAL A 269 -4.86 -5.92 11.62
CA VAL A 269 -3.90 -6.29 12.68
C VAL A 269 -2.56 -6.70 12.09
N TRP A 270 -2.55 -7.46 10.99
CA TRP A 270 -1.32 -7.82 10.30
C TRP A 270 -0.59 -6.60 9.73
N LEU A 271 -1.27 -5.66 9.08
CA LEU A 271 -0.67 -4.41 8.59
C LEU A 271 -0.06 -3.58 9.73
N LEU A 272 -0.72 -3.51 10.89
CA LEU A 272 -0.15 -2.86 12.08
C LEU A 272 1.12 -3.58 12.56
N ASN A 273 1.13 -4.90 12.58
CA ASN A 273 2.30 -5.71 12.93
C ASN A 273 3.44 -5.65 11.90
N LEU A 274 3.16 -5.24 10.66
CA LEU A 274 4.18 -4.91 9.67
C LEU A 274 4.78 -3.50 9.87
N GLY A 275 4.23 -2.70 10.78
CA GLY A 275 4.72 -1.36 11.09
C GLY A 275 3.95 -0.22 10.43
N LEU A 276 2.84 -0.51 9.71
CA LEU A 276 1.98 0.52 9.12
C LEU A 276 1.10 1.13 10.22
N ILE A 277 1.67 1.91 11.14
CA ILE A 277 1.01 2.51 12.30
C ILE A 277 1.04 4.05 12.21
N GLY A 278 0.02 4.73 12.71
CA GLY A 278 -0.05 6.21 12.69
C GLY A 278 -0.72 6.77 11.43
N ASP A 279 -0.71 8.10 11.32
CA ASP A 279 -1.45 8.85 10.30
C ASP A 279 -0.83 8.75 8.91
N GLU A 280 0.50 8.67 8.81
CA GLU A 280 1.24 8.49 7.55
C GLU A 280 0.70 7.30 6.72
N PHE A 281 0.37 6.21 7.40
CA PHE A 281 -0.12 4.97 6.78
C PHE A 281 -1.64 4.80 6.84
N LYS A 282 -2.38 5.78 7.36
CA LYS A 282 -3.85 5.69 7.48
C LYS A 282 -4.49 5.50 6.11
N ASN A 283 -4.11 6.31 5.12
CA ASN A 283 -4.60 6.18 3.76
C ASN A 283 -4.19 4.84 3.13
N CYS A 284 -2.95 4.37 3.37
CA CYS A 284 -2.50 3.06 2.87
C CYS A 284 -3.36 1.92 3.42
N ARG A 285 -3.60 1.90 4.73
CA ARG A 285 -4.49 0.91 5.36
C ARG A 285 -5.89 0.97 4.78
N THR A 286 -6.44 2.17 4.54
CA THR A 286 -7.76 2.32 3.91
C THR A 286 -7.82 1.64 2.54
N HIS A 287 -6.85 1.91 1.66
CA HIS A 287 -6.81 1.29 0.33
C HIS A 287 -6.60 -0.22 0.37
N LEU A 288 -5.77 -0.73 1.29
CA LEU A 288 -5.49 -2.17 1.44
C LEU A 288 -6.65 -2.96 2.08
N LEU A 289 -7.54 -2.29 2.83
CA LEU A 289 -8.64 -2.92 3.56
C LEU A 289 -10.01 -2.76 2.86
N LYS A 290 -10.10 -1.95 1.79
CA LYS A 290 -11.40 -1.56 1.21
C LYS A 290 -12.16 -2.70 0.53
N HIS A 291 -11.47 -3.78 0.15
CA HIS A 291 -12.06 -4.93 -0.54
C HIS A 291 -12.23 -6.17 0.35
N LEU A 292 -11.90 -6.06 1.65
CA LEU A 292 -12.05 -7.17 2.59
C LEU A 292 -13.36 -7.06 3.35
N ASP A 293 -14.04 -8.20 3.49
CA ASP A 293 -15.26 -8.32 4.25
C ASP A 293 -15.02 -8.37 5.77
N GLY A 294 -16.02 -7.90 6.52
CA GLY A 294 -16.02 -7.92 7.99
C GLY A 294 -15.83 -6.56 8.64
N ASP A 295 -15.95 -6.55 9.97
CA ASP A 295 -15.79 -5.36 10.80
C ASP A 295 -14.30 -5.02 10.96
N ILE A 296 -13.95 -3.73 10.91
CA ILE A 296 -12.55 -3.26 10.99
C ILE A 296 -12.02 -3.15 12.43
N ALA A 297 -12.91 -2.93 13.39
CA ALA A 297 -12.59 -2.60 14.78
C ALA A 297 -12.66 -3.85 15.68
N TRP A 298 -13.57 -4.78 15.40
CA TRP A 298 -13.82 -5.96 16.21
C TRP A 298 -13.65 -7.23 15.38
N ARG A 299 -12.96 -8.23 15.95
CA ARG A 299 -12.87 -9.54 15.33
C ARG A 299 -14.24 -10.19 15.24
N HIS A 300 -14.96 -10.18 16.35
CA HIS A 300 -16.30 -10.72 16.49
C HIS A 300 -17.30 -9.57 16.61
N PRO A 301 -18.27 -9.42 15.68
CA PRO A 301 -19.22 -8.31 15.68
C PRO A 301 -20.01 -8.13 16.98
N GLU A 302 -20.29 -9.24 17.68
CA GLU A 302 -20.96 -9.27 18.98
C GLU A 302 -20.22 -8.47 20.06
N ASP A 303 -18.89 -8.48 20.05
CA ASP A 303 -18.07 -7.71 20.98
C ASP A 303 -18.30 -6.20 20.79
N GLY A 304 -18.40 -5.78 19.53
CA GLY A 304 -18.69 -4.40 19.17
C GLY A 304 -20.10 -3.95 19.57
N ILE A 305 -21.08 -4.85 19.47
CA ILE A 305 -22.45 -4.58 19.93
C ILE A 305 -22.47 -4.44 21.46
N ALA A 306 -21.84 -5.37 22.18
CA ALA A 306 -21.75 -5.32 23.64
C ALA A 306 -21.01 -4.07 24.14
N ALA A 307 -19.92 -3.67 23.48
CA ALA A 307 -19.19 -2.45 23.81
C ALA A 307 -20.03 -1.18 23.60
N ARG A 308 -20.79 -1.10 22.49
CA ARG A 308 -21.70 0.03 22.22
C ARG A 308 -22.84 0.09 23.24
N ALA A 309 -23.40 -1.05 23.63
CA ALA A 309 -24.45 -1.13 24.65
C ALA A 309 -23.94 -0.61 26.00
N LYS A 310 -22.76 -1.07 26.46
CA LYS A 310 -22.12 -0.59 27.70
C LYS A 310 -21.83 0.92 27.66
N LEU A 311 -21.36 1.44 26.53
CA LEU A 311 -21.10 2.88 26.38
C LEU A 311 -22.40 3.70 26.41
N LYS A 312 -23.48 3.18 25.83
CA LYS A 312 -24.80 3.83 25.85
C LYS A 312 -25.35 3.88 27.27
N GLU A 313 -25.32 2.77 28.01
CA GLU A 313 -25.73 2.69 29.40
C GLU A 313 -24.92 3.66 30.28
N LYS A 314 -23.59 3.70 30.12
CA LYS A 314 -22.74 4.66 30.83
C LYS A 314 -23.13 6.11 30.55
N ARG A 315 -23.39 6.46 29.28
CA ARG A 315 -23.83 7.82 28.89
C ARG A 315 -25.22 8.16 29.44
N GLU A 316 -26.11 7.18 29.56
CA GLU A 316 -27.44 7.36 30.15
C GLU A 316 -27.34 7.59 31.66
N LEU A 317 -26.51 6.80 32.36
CA LEU A 317 -26.21 7.00 33.79
C LEU A 317 -25.55 8.36 34.05
N GLU A 318 -24.60 8.79 33.21
CA GLU A 318 -23.97 10.12 33.31
C GLU A 318 -24.98 11.26 33.10
N LYS A 319 -25.89 11.12 32.13
CA LYS A 319 -26.98 12.09 31.91
C LYS A 319 -27.97 12.12 33.07
N GLN A 320 -28.27 10.97 33.66
CA GLN A 320 -29.18 10.88 34.80
C GLN A 320 -28.56 11.50 36.06
N ALA A 321 -27.30 11.18 36.36
CA ALA A 321 -26.54 11.82 37.44
C ALA A 321 -26.41 13.34 37.24
N ALA A 322 -26.22 13.82 35.99
CA ALA A 322 -26.18 15.24 35.68
C ALA A 322 -27.55 15.94 35.89
N ARG A 323 -28.66 15.25 35.61
CA ARG A 323 -30.02 15.76 35.89
C ARG A 323 -30.30 15.81 37.39
N GLU A 324 -29.89 14.78 38.13
CA GLU A 324 -30.04 14.72 39.60
C GLU A 324 -29.23 15.83 40.28
N ARG A 325 -27.96 16.05 39.88
CA ARG A 325 -27.15 17.20 40.37
C ARG A 325 -27.76 18.56 40.04
N ARG A 326 -28.51 18.68 38.94
CA ARG A 326 -29.21 19.93 38.58
C ARG A 326 -30.54 20.08 39.31
N ALA A 327 -31.08 19.01 39.87
CA ALA A 327 -32.35 18.97 40.58
C ALA A 327 -32.17 18.98 42.12
N GLU A 328 -30.95 18.88 42.65
CA GLU A 328 -30.69 19.14 44.06
C GLU A 328 -31.08 20.59 44.41
N PRO A 329 -31.95 20.81 45.40
CA PRO A 329 -32.27 22.15 45.85
C PRO A 329 -31.03 22.74 46.52
N VAL A 330 -30.74 24.02 46.22
CA VAL A 330 -29.83 24.84 47.03
C VAL A 330 -30.46 24.97 48.42
N SER A 331 -30.16 24.03 49.32
CA SER A 331 -30.55 24.12 50.72
C SER A 331 -29.36 24.59 51.55
N ASP A 332 -29.54 25.79 52.12
CA ASP A 332 -28.86 26.39 53.26
C ASP A 332 -27.38 26.79 53.12
N ASN A 333 -27.19 28.10 53.08
CA ASN A 333 -26.12 28.74 53.85
C ASN A 333 -26.71 29.91 54.66
N SER A 334 -27.27 29.58 55.82
CA SER A 334 -27.48 30.52 56.92
C SER A 334 -26.19 30.57 57.73
N THR A 335 -25.33 31.55 57.44
CA THR A 335 -24.26 31.95 58.36
C THR A 335 -24.33 33.46 58.57
N GLN A 336 -24.87 33.78 59.75
CA GLN A 336 -24.49 34.88 60.66
C GLN A 336 -24.03 36.20 60.04
N ALA A 337 -24.86 37.21 60.28
CA ALA A 337 -24.49 38.61 60.28
C ALA A 337 -23.32 38.87 61.24
N GLU A 338 -22.23 39.43 60.72
CA GLU A 338 -21.33 40.30 61.48
C GLU A 338 -21.12 41.60 60.69
N ASN A 339 -21.36 42.71 61.41
CA ASN A 339 -21.21 44.08 60.97
C ASN A 339 -19.75 44.44 60.66
N VAL A 340 -19.49 45.09 59.50
CA VAL A 340 -18.39 46.06 59.31
C VAL A 340 -18.87 47.12 58.29
N PRO A 341 -18.59 48.44 58.49
CA PRO A 341 -19.39 49.53 57.91
C PRO A 341 -18.98 49.98 56.50
N GLU A 342 -19.89 50.78 55.92
CA GLU A 342 -19.82 51.48 54.62
C GLU A 342 -18.50 52.21 54.37
N GLU A 343 -17.88 51.93 53.21
CA GLU A 343 -17.13 52.95 52.47
C GLU A 343 -17.61 52.99 51.01
N ASN A 344 -18.12 54.16 50.66
CA ASN A 344 -18.50 54.62 49.32
C ASN A 344 -17.31 54.55 48.36
N ASN A 345 -17.50 53.97 47.18
CA ASN A 345 -16.95 54.53 45.93
C ASN A 345 -17.66 53.94 44.70
N GLU A 346 -18.24 54.85 43.91
CA GLU A 346 -18.94 54.65 42.64
C GLU A 346 -17.99 54.40 41.44
N PRO A 347 -18.50 53.98 40.27
CA PRO A 347 -17.85 53.02 39.38
C PRO A 347 -17.17 53.67 38.16
N LEU A 348 -16.24 52.93 37.53
CA LEU A 348 -15.81 53.19 36.15
C LEU A 348 -15.75 51.88 35.34
N GLU A 349 -16.73 51.79 34.45
CA GLU A 349 -16.82 51.18 33.13
C GLU A 349 -15.75 50.15 32.70
N SER A 350 -16.25 48.95 32.35
CA SER A 350 -15.55 47.89 31.62
C SER A 350 -16.06 47.91 30.18
N GLU A 351 -15.22 48.34 29.23
CA GLU A 351 -15.48 48.17 27.80
C GLU A 351 -15.16 46.74 27.34
N CYS A 352 -16.11 46.16 26.61
CA CYS A 352 -16.01 44.91 25.88
C CYS A 352 -15.30 45.10 24.54
N GLU A 353 -14.36 44.21 24.22
CA GLU A 353 -14.08 43.75 22.85
C GLU A 353 -13.71 42.25 22.96
N GLY A 354 -14.33 41.26 22.33
CA GLY A 354 -15.11 41.28 21.10
C GLY A 354 -14.22 40.89 19.90
N VAL A 355 -13.68 39.66 19.86
CA VAL A 355 -13.00 39.15 18.66
C VAL A 355 -13.73 37.91 18.18
N GLU A 356 -14.41 38.08 17.05
CA GLU A 356 -15.08 37.07 16.24
C GLU A 356 -14.06 36.23 15.48
N GLU A 357 -14.18 34.90 15.54
CA GLU A 357 -13.54 33.98 14.59
C GLU A 357 -14.56 33.60 13.49
N GLU A 358 -14.31 34.02 12.25
CA GLU A 358 -14.99 33.48 11.08
C GLU A 358 -14.31 32.18 10.60
N PRO A 359 -15.09 31.14 10.21
CA PRO A 359 -14.57 29.97 9.51
C PRO A 359 -14.87 30.05 8.00
N GLU A 360 -13.82 30.11 7.17
CA GLU A 360 -13.94 29.88 5.72
C GLU A 360 -14.21 28.39 5.44
N MET A 361 -15.39 28.11 4.87
CA MET A 361 -15.66 26.92 4.08
C MET A 361 -15.78 27.31 2.60
N SER A 362 -15.00 26.69 1.70
CA SER A 362 -15.55 26.34 0.38
C SER A 362 -14.73 25.27 -0.37
N MET A 363 -15.49 24.28 -0.85
CA MET A 363 -15.45 23.57 -2.15
C MET A 363 -14.24 22.71 -2.54
#